data_AF-A0A447PQI8-F1
#
_entry.id   AF-A0A447PQI8-F1
#
_cell.length_a   1.000
_cell.length_b   1.000
_cell.length_c   1.000
_cell.angle_alpha   90.00
_cell.angle_beta   90.00
_cell.angle_gamma   90.00
#
_symmetry.space_group_name_H-M   'P 1'
#
loop_
_entity.id
_entity.type
_entity.pdbx_description
1 polymer ?
#
loop_
_entity_poly.entity_id
_entity_poly.type
_entity_poly.pdbx_seq_one_letter_code
_entity_poly.pdbx_strand_id
1 'polypeptide(L)'
;MILSGYSFFPSETLNFISNTRPPKGGHHDMPLSNREVTVLRYLANGMSNKEIAEQLLLSNKTISAHKANIFSKLGLHSIVELIDYAKSHELL
;
A
#
# COMPACT_ATOMS: atom_id res chain seq x y z
N MET A 1 38.41 -15.32 -7.09
CA MET A 1 37.91 -14.31 -8.05
C MET A 1 36.76 -14.97 -8.81
N ILE A 2 35.53 -14.49 -8.57
CA ILE A 2 34.17 -14.89 -9.04
C ILE A 2 33.88 -16.32 -9.56
N LEU A 3 32.80 -16.98 -9.05
CA LEU A 3 31.83 -17.74 -9.88
C LEU A 3 30.55 -18.18 -9.12
N SER A 4 29.38 -17.85 -9.70
CA SER A 4 28.09 -18.58 -9.66
C SER A 4 27.20 -18.60 -8.38
N GLY A 5 26.28 -17.63 -8.28
CA GLY A 5 24.98 -17.74 -8.95
C GLY A 5 23.96 -18.83 -8.58
N TYR A 6 24.11 -19.60 -7.50
CA TYR A 6 23.06 -20.53 -7.06
C TYR A 6 22.51 -20.17 -5.66
N SER A 7 21.35 -19.50 -5.63
CA SER A 7 20.55 -19.39 -4.42
C SER A 7 19.86 -20.74 -4.19
N PHE A 8 20.47 -21.57 -3.36
CA PHE A 8 19.90 -22.79 -2.81
C PHE A 8 18.71 -22.39 -1.93
N PHE A 9 17.48 -22.60 -2.39
CA PHE A 9 16.29 -22.48 -1.55
C PHE A 9 15.91 -23.88 -1.06
N PRO A 10 16.27 -24.27 0.19
CA PRO A 10 15.80 -25.52 0.76
C PRO A 10 14.27 -25.50 0.77
N SER A 11 13.65 -26.58 0.31
CA SER A 11 12.19 -26.77 0.28
C SER A 11 11.53 -26.68 1.66
N GLU A 12 12.30 -26.72 2.75
CA GLU A 12 11.82 -26.46 4.11
C GLU A 12 11.39 -24.99 4.33
N THR A 13 11.89 -24.05 3.53
CA THR A 13 11.54 -22.61 3.67
C THR A 13 10.14 -22.27 3.14
N LEU A 14 9.54 -23.13 2.30
CA LEU A 14 8.22 -22.87 1.70
C LEU A 14 7.07 -22.85 2.72
N ASN A 15 7.24 -23.52 3.87
CA ASN A 15 6.25 -23.47 4.95
C ASN A 15 6.30 -22.17 5.77
N PHE A 16 7.41 -21.41 5.70
CA PHE A 16 7.50 -20.11 6.39
C PHE A 16 6.80 -19.00 5.59
N ILE A 17 6.85 -19.08 4.26
CA ILE A 17 6.25 -18.07 3.37
C ILE A 17 4.73 -18.22 3.23
N SER A 18 4.18 -19.41 3.53
CA SER A 18 2.74 -19.68 3.51
C SER A 18 1.97 -19.00 4.65
N ASN A 19 2.67 -18.41 5.63
CA ASN A 19 2.06 -17.69 6.74
C ASN A 19 2.31 -16.17 6.71
N THR A 20 2.34 -15.57 5.53
CA THR A 20 2.11 -14.11 5.36
C THR A 20 0.64 -13.76 5.61
N ARG A 21 0.04 -14.29 6.69
CA ARG A 21 -1.09 -13.62 7.33
C ARG A 21 -0.45 -12.62 8.29
N PRO A 22 -0.49 -11.31 8.02
CA PRO A 22 -0.05 -10.34 9.00
C PRO A 22 -0.79 -10.61 10.32
N PRO A 23 -0.10 -10.59 11.47
CA PRO A 23 -0.71 -10.91 12.74
C PRO A 23 -1.88 -9.95 12.98
N LYS A 24 -3.10 -10.53 13.06
CA LYS A 24 -4.30 -9.87 13.57
C LYS A 24 -4.04 -9.57 15.05
N GLY A 25 -3.61 -8.35 15.34
CA GLY A 25 -3.30 -7.88 16.68
C GLY A 25 -3.57 -6.39 16.84
N GLY A 26 -4.82 -6.04 17.13
CA GLY A 26 -5.15 -5.02 18.14
C GLY A 26 -4.76 -3.56 17.92
N HIS A 27 -4.79 -3.02 16.71
CA HIS A 27 -4.77 -1.57 16.50
C HIS A 27 -5.84 -1.19 15.47
N HIS A 28 -6.85 -0.43 15.90
CA HIS A 28 -7.90 0.27 15.13
C HIS A 28 -8.01 -0.15 13.64
N ASP A 29 -9.02 -0.98 13.31
CA ASP A 29 -9.30 -1.64 12.01
C ASP A 29 -9.18 -0.74 10.78
N MET A 30 -7.96 -0.43 10.34
CA MET A 30 -7.72 0.18 9.05
C MET A 30 -7.15 -0.87 8.09
N PRO A 31 -7.86 -1.22 6.99
CA PRO A 31 -7.42 -2.26 6.05
C PRO A 31 -6.21 -1.84 5.19
N LEU A 32 -5.71 -0.62 5.37
CA LEU A 32 -4.62 -0.04 4.61
C LEU A 32 -3.29 -0.18 5.33
N SER A 33 -2.23 -0.45 4.57
CA SER A 33 -0.85 -0.34 5.05
C SER A 33 -0.47 1.12 5.29
N ASN A 34 0.57 1.35 6.10
CA ASN A 34 1.11 2.69 6.35
C ASN A 34 1.41 3.47 5.05
N ARG A 35 1.92 2.79 4.02
CA ARG A 35 2.22 3.44 2.73
C ARG A 35 0.95 3.87 2.00
N GLU A 36 -0.08 3.03 2.04
CA GLU A 36 -1.38 3.32 1.45
C GLU A 36 -2.11 4.44 2.19
N VAL A 37 -2.01 4.51 3.53
CA VAL A 37 -2.53 5.64 4.31
C VAL A 37 -1.88 6.94 3.88
N THR A 38 -0.54 6.98 3.75
CA THR A 38 0.16 8.18 3.28
C THR A 38 -0.31 8.62 1.88
N VAL A 39 -0.46 7.68 0.95
CA VAL A 39 -0.96 7.99 -0.40
C VAL A 39 -2.42 8.48 -0.35
N LEU A 40 -3.27 7.85 0.47
CA LEU A 40 -4.66 8.28 0.68
C LEU A 40 -4.72 9.71 1.20
N ARG A 41 -3.88 10.09 2.17
CA ARG A 41 -3.82 11.45 2.71
C ARG A 41 -3.47 12.46 1.62
N TYR A 42 -2.47 12.19 0.80
CA TYR A 42 -2.13 13.10 -0.30
C TYR A 42 -3.24 13.21 -1.35
N LEU A 43 -3.87 12.09 -1.70
CA LEU A 43 -5.03 12.08 -2.60
C LEU A 43 -6.19 12.89 -2.02
N ALA A 44 -6.45 12.76 -0.72
CA ALA A 44 -7.51 13.50 -0.03
C ALA A 44 -7.22 15.01 0.06
N ASN A 45 -5.94 15.41 0.05
CA ASN A 45 -5.50 16.80 -0.10
C ASN A 45 -5.55 17.32 -1.54
N GLY A 46 -6.03 16.52 -2.50
CA GLY A 46 -6.19 16.92 -3.90
C GLY A 46 -4.92 16.81 -4.75
N MET A 47 -3.86 16.17 -4.23
CA MET A 47 -2.63 15.97 -5.01
C MET A 47 -2.84 14.95 -6.12
N SER A 48 -2.25 15.23 -7.29
CA SER A 48 -2.24 14.30 -8.42
C SER A 48 -1.26 13.15 -8.21
N ASN A 49 -1.47 12.03 -8.92
CA ASN A 49 -0.53 10.90 -8.88
C ASN A 49 0.92 11.29 -9.21
N LYS A 50 1.12 12.31 -10.05
CA LYS A 50 2.44 12.81 -10.41
C LYS A 50 3.09 13.53 -9.23
N GLU A 51 2.37 14.44 -8.58
CA GLU A 51 2.90 15.18 -7.42
C GLU A 51 3.21 14.24 -6.26
N ILE A 52 2.33 13.27 -6.01
CA ILE A 52 2.56 12.25 -4.98
C ILE A 52 3.81 11.41 -5.31
N ALA A 53 3.99 11.06 -6.59
CA ALA A 53 5.14 10.31 -7.05
C ALA A 53 6.45 11.07 -6.78
N GLU A 54 6.48 12.38 -7.08
CA GLU A 54 7.64 13.25 -6.79
C GLU A 54 7.90 13.36 -5.28
N GLN A 55 6.86 13.61 -4.47
CA GLN A 55 6.99 13.73 -3.01
C GLN A 55 7.50 12.44 -2.36
N LEU A 56 7.12 11.29 -2.92
CA LEU A 56 7.45 9.99 -2.38
C LEU A 56 8.68 9.36 -3.04
N LEU A 57 9.31 10.04 -4.00
CA LEU A 57 10.42 9.54 -4.82
C LEU A 57 10.09 8.18 -5.47
N LEU A 58 8.87 8.05 -5.99
CA LEU A 58 8.34 6.85 -6.64
C LEU A 58 7.91 7.15 -8.07
N SER A 59 7.64 6.11 -8.85
CA SER A 59 7.05 6.28 -10.19
C SER A 59 5.54 6.56 -10.11
N ASN A 60 5.00 7.29 -11.08
CA ASN A 60 3.55 7.49 -11.21
C ASN A 60 2.80 6.14 -11.33
N LYS A 61 3.39 5.16 -12.03
CA LYS A 61 2.84 3.79 -12.12
C LYS A 61 2.69 3.15 -10.74
N THR A 62 3.67 3.33 -9.86
CA THR A 62 3.63 2.83 -8.48
C THR A 62 2.51 3.49 -7.68
N ILE A 63 2.35 4.82 -7.80
CA ILE A 63 1.25 5.54 -7.13
C ILE A 63 -0.11 5.10 -7.69
N SER A 64 -0.22 4.89 -9.00
CA SER A 64 -1.45 4.37 -9.61
C SER A 64 -1.82 2.98 -9.09
N ALA A 65 -0.83 2.11 -8.87
CA ALA A 65 -1.06 0.80 -8.26
C ALA A 65 -1.51 0.92 -6.80
N HIS A 66 -0.88 1.79 -6.00
CA HIS A 66 -1.32 2.07 -4.63
C HIS A 66 -2.76 2.60 -4.61
N LYS A 67 -3.10 3.54 -5.49
CA LYS A 67 -4.47 4.06 -5.62
C LYS A 67 -5.47 2.94 -5.93
N ALA A 68 -5.19 2.09 -6.91
CA ALA A 68 -6.07 0.97 -7.25
C ALA A 68 -6.26 -0.01 -6.07
N ASN A 69 -5.19 -0.32 -5.34
CA ASN A 69 -5.26 -1.17 -4.15
C ASN A 69 -6.06 -0.54 -3.02
N ILE A 70 -5.90 0.77 -2.78
CA ILE A 70 -6.69 1.52 -1.78
C ILE A 70 -8.18 1.44 -2.12
N PHE A 71 -8.55 1.74 -3.36
CA PHE A 71 -9.94 1.69 -3.82
C PHE A 71 -10.52 0.27 -3.67
N SER A 72 -9.76 -0.75 -4.07
CA SER A 72 -10.16 -2.16 -3.92
C SER A 72 -10.35 -2.57 -2.45
N LYS A 73 -9.43 -2.18 -1.56
CA LYS A 73 -9.48 -2.50 -0.12
C LYS A 73 -10.61 -1.80 0.60
N LEU A 74 -10.96 -0.58 0.19
CA LEU A 74 -12.02 0.21 0.80
C LEU A 74 -13.38 0.04 0.10
N GLY A 75 -13.43 -0.64 -1.06
CA GLY A 75 -14.64 -0.78 -1.86
C GLY A 75 -15.13 0.55 -2.45
N LEU A 76 -14.22 1.50 -2.69
CA LEU A 76 -14.56 2.83 -3.21
C LEU A 76 -14.40 2.86 -4.73
N HIS A 77 -15.18 3.70 -5.37
CA HIS A 77 -15.20 3.87 -6.83
C HIS A 77 -14.86 5.29 -7.27
N SER A 78 -14.95 6.28 -6.37
CA SER A 78 -14.65 7.68 -6.66
C SER A 78 -13.67 8.32 -5.68
N ILE A 79 -12.93 9.32 -6.17
CA ILE A 79 -12.08 10.17 -5.33
C ILE A 79 -12.89 10.95 -4.29
N VAL A 80 -14.15 11.26 -4.59
CA VAL A 80 -15.06 11.95 -3.66
C VAL A 80 -15.33 11.06 -2.44
N GLU A 81 -15.60 9.78 -2.67
CA GLU A 81 -15.80 8.80 -1.59
C GLU A 81 -14.51 8.58 -0.79
N LEU A 82 -13.35 8.60 -1.44
CA LEU A 82 -12.06 8.53 -0.74
C LEU A 82 -11.86 9.72 0.20
N ILE A 83 -12.21 10.93 -0.23
CA ILE A 83 -12.12 12.15 0.60
C ILE A 83 -13.11 12.07 1.77
N ASP A 84 -14.34 11.61 1.52
CA ASP A 84 -15.35 11.44 2.57
C ASP A 84 -14.91 10.41 3.62
N TYR A 85 -14.36 9.28 3.16
CA TYR A 85 -13.74 8.28 4.01
C TYR A 85 -12.58 8.86 4.83
N ALA A 86 -11.68 9.62 4.20
CA ALA A 86 -10.55 10.25 4.89
C ALA A 86 -11.01 11.23 5.99
N LYS A 87 -12.09 11.98 5.75
CA LYS A 87 -12.70 12.88 6.75
C LYS A 87 -13.32 12.10 7.90
N SER A 88 -14.10 11.07 7.60
CA SER A 88 -14.82 10.25 8.60
C SER A 88 -13.88 9.52 9.55
N HIS A 89 -12.67 9.19 9.08
CA HIS A 89 -11.64 8.51 9.86
C HIS A 89 -10.55 9.44 10.43
N GLU A 90 -10.77 10.77 10.40
CA GLU A 90 -9.83 11.77 10.95
C GLU A 90 -8.40 11.70 10.35
N LEU A 91 -8.29 11.35 9.07
CA LEU A 91 -7.01 11.17 8.37
C LEU A 91 -6.50 12.44 7.68
N LEU A 92 -7.26 13.54 7.77
CA LEU A 92 -6.93 14.84 7.18
C LEU A 92 -6.35 15.79 8.22
#